data_AF-A0AAW0STK9-F1
#
_entry.id   AF-A0AAW0STK9-F1
#
_cell.length_a   1.000
_cell.length_b   1.000
_cell.length_c   1.000
_cell.angle_alpha   90.00
_cell.angle_beta   90.00
_cell.angle_gamma   90.00
#
_symmetry.space_group_name_H-M   'P 1'
#
loop_
_entity.id
_entity.type
_entity.pdbx_description
1 polymer ?
#
loop_
_entity_poly.entity_id
_entity_poly.type
_entity_poly.pdbx_seq_one_letter_code
_entity_poly.pdbx_strand_id
1 'polypeptide(L)'
;MSSDEEEYSSEEESSEEEEEDPAAKAKAAEEAKRKQDEINKRKAEVRKRLEEQSQKKAKKGFMTPERKKKLRLLLRKKAAEELKKEQERKAAERRKIIDQRCGQPKNLDGANEDKLREICKAYHERLFLCESQKWDLEYEVRRRDYEINELNIQVNDLRGKFIKPTLKKVSKYENKFAKLQKKAAEFNFRNQLKTVKKKEFELEDDKEKTTKPGWAAGGPGAAKKAEGEATAEEA
;
A
#
# COMPACT_ATOMS: atom_id res chain seq x y z
N MET A 1 -40.66 -75.01 28.83
CA MET A 1 -40.46 -74.22 30.06
C MET A 1 -39.64 -73.00 29.65
N SER A 2 -40.06 -71.75 29.67
CA SER A 2 -41.31 -71.00 29.87
C SER A 2 -40.94 -69.60 29.33
N SER A 3 -41.51 -69.10 28.24
CA SER A 3 -42.60 -68.09 28.22
C SER A 3 -42.48 -66.98 29.27
N ASP A 4 -42.26 -65.74 28.77
CA ASP A 4 -42.67 -64.42 29.31
C ASP A 4 -42.36 -63.40 28.18
N GLU A 5 -43.28 -63.04 27.27
CA GLU A 5 -44.29 -61.95 27.34
C GLU A 5 -43.69 -60.53 27.53
N GLU A 6 -43.67 -59.73 26.46
CA GLU A 6 -44.37 -58.43 26.30
C GLU A 6 -43.30 -57.30 26.29
N GLU A 7 -43.35 -56.21 25.52
CA GLU A 7 -44.41 -55.55 24.77
C GLU A 7 -43.75 -54.64 23.70
N TYR A 8 -44.42 -54.48 22.57
CA TYR A 8 -44.09 -53.56 21.48
C TYR A 8 -44.72 -52.19 21.81
N SER A 9 -43.90 -51.15 22.03
CA SER A 9 -44.40 -49.77 22.16
C SER A 9 -43.86 -48.89 21.03
N SER A 10 -44.79 -48.50 20.16
CA SER A 10 -44.66 -47.52 19.10
C SER A 10 -44.62 -46.12 19.71
N GLU A 11 -43.45 -45.49 19.77
CA GLU A 11 -43.35 -44.05 20.09
C GLU A 11 -43.39 -43.25 18.79
N GLU A 12 -44.56 -42.64 18.59
CA GLU A 12 -44.89 -41.69 17.55
C GLU A 12 -43.92 -40.50 17.54
N GLU A 13 -43.52 -40.08 16.34
CA GLU A 13 -43.07 -38.72 16.07
C GLU A 13 -44.15 -37.74 16.57
N SER A 14 -43.84 -37.00 17.64
CA SER A 14 -44.54 -35.77 17.99
C SER A 14 -43.58 -34.61 17.76
N SER A 15 -43.70 -33.99 16.59
CA SER A 15 -43.17 -32.67 16.28
C SER A 15 -43.83 -31.65 17.20
N GLU A 16 -43.23 -31.38 18.37
CA GLU A 16 -43.61 -30.27 19.22
C GLU A 16 -43.13 -28.96 18.56
N GLU A 17 -44.05 -28.32 17.84
CA GLU A 17 -43.97 -26.89 17.53
C GLU A 17 -44.06 -26.12 18.85
N GLU A 18 -42.91 -25.64 19.37
CA GLU A 18 -42.90 -24.73 20.51
C GLU A 18 -43.59 -23.40 20.13
N GLU A 19 -44.86 -23.27 20.51
CA GLU A 19 -45.61 -22.02 20.51
C GLU A 19 -45.02 -21.03 21.53
N GLU A 20 -44.07 -20.19 21.09
CA GLU A 20 -43.59 -19.05 21.87
C GLU A 20 -44.76 -18.09 22.23
N ASP A 21 -44.99 -17.85 23.53
CA ASP A 21 -46.04 -16.97 24.08
C ASP A 21 -46.13 -15.60 23.35
N PRO A 22 -47.29 -15.23 22.78
CA PRO A 22 -47.45 -13.99 21.99
C PRO A 22 -47.17 -12.71 22.80
N ALA A 23 -47.33 -12.74 24.13
CA ALA A 23 -47.03 -11.60 25.00
C ALA A 23 -45.51 -11.37 25.16
N ALA A 24 -44.72 -12.45 25.20
CA ALA A 24 -43.25 -12.37 25.23
C ALA A 24 -42.70 -11.84 23.89
N LYS A 25 -43.28 -12.29 22.77
CA LYS A 25 -42.95 -11.83 21.42
C LYS A 25 -43.28 -10.34 21.21
N ALA A 26 -44.39 -9.87 21.76
CA ALA A 26 -44.78 -8.46 21.70
C ALA A 26 -43.82 -7.54 22.49
N LYS A 27 -43.40 -7.95 23.70
CA LYS A 27 -42.41 -7.21 24.50
C LYS A 27 -41.03 -7.17 23.83
N ALA A 28 -40.57 -8.30 23.27
CA ALA A 28 -39.32 -8.36 22.52
C ALA A 28 -39.35 -7.46 21.26
N ALA A 29 -40.49 -7.40 20.56
CA ALA A 29 -40.69 -6.52 19.41
C ALA A 29 -40.68 -5.04 19.79
N GLU A 30 -41.30 -4.66 20.92
CA GLU A 30 -41.26 -3.28 21.42
C GLU A 30 -39.84 -2.85 21.79
N GLU A 31 -39.09 -3.72 22.47
CA GLU A 31 -37.71 -3.45 22.86
C GLU A 31 -36.77 -3.35 21.65
N ALA A 32 -36.94 -4.22 20.65
CA ALA A 32 -36.21 -4.16 19.38
C ALA A 32 -36.50 -2.84 18.63
N LYS A 33 -37.75 -2.40 18.64
CA LYS A 33 -38.16 -1.13 18.01
C LYS A 33 -37.54 0.08 18.72
N ARG A 34 -37.53 0.11 20.06
CA ARG A 34 -36.84 1.15 20.85
C ARG A 34 -35.34 1.19 20.54
N LYS A 35 -34.67 0.03 20.46
CA LYS A 35 -33.25 -0.07 20.08
C LYS A 35 -33.01 0.43 18.65
N GLN A 36 -33.87 0.07 17.70
CA GLN A 36 -33.80 0.56 16.33
C GLN A 36 -34.00 2.07 16.23
N ASP A 37 -34.95 2.62 16.97
CA ASP A 37 -35.21 4.07 17.00
C ASP A 37 -34.05 4.85 17.60
N GLU A 38 -33.40 4.32 18.65
CA GLU A 38 -32.19 4.92 19.22
C GLU A 38 -31.02 4.87 18.24
N ILE A 39 -30.82 3.74 17.54
CA ILE A 39 -29.80 3.59 16.49
C ILE A 39 -30.10 4.57 15.33
N ASN A 40 -31.36 4.72 14.93
CA ASN A 40 -31.77 5.65 13.88
C ASN A 40 -31.56 7.10 14.28
N LYS A 41 -31.80 7.46 15.55
CA LYS A 41 -31.52 8.79 16.11
C LYS A 41 -30.03 9.09 16.11
N ARG A 42 -29.19 8.14 16.55
CA ARG A 42 -27.72 8.23 16.49
C ARG A 42 -27.22 8.35 15.04
N LYS A 43 -27.76 7.55 14.12
CA LYS A 43 -27.46 7.64 12.67
C LYS A 43 -27.83 9.01 12.10
N ALA A 44 -29.00 9.55 12.46
CA ALA A 44 -29.45 10.86 11.99
C ALA A 44 -28.58 12.00 12.55
N GLU A 45 -28.16 11.92 13.81
CA GLU A 45 -27.25 12.88 14.43
C GLU A 45 -25.86 12.86 13.78
N VAL A 46 -25.30 11.67 13.54
CA VAL A 46 -24.02 11.50 12.84
C VAL A 46 -24.10 12.06 11.42
N ARG A 47 -25.20 11.80 10.70
CA ARG A 47 -25.44 12.36 9.36
C ARG A 47 -25.56 13.88 9.39
N LYS A 48 -26.32 14.44 10.33
CA LYS A 48 -26.47 15.89 10.50
C LYS A 48 -25.11 16.55 10.78
N ARG A 49 -24.31 15.97 11.66
CA ARG A 49 -22.94 16.43 11.96
C ARG A 49 -22.03 16.37 10.72
N LEU A 50 -22.10 15.30 9.94
CA LEU A 50 -21.35 15.17 8.68
C LEU A 50 -21.82 16.17 7.63
N GLU A 51 -23.12 16.40 7.52
CA GLU A 51 -23.71 17.37 6.59
C GLU A 51 -23.29 18.80 6.96
N GLU A 52 -23.35 19.17 8.24
CA GLU A 52 -22.87 20.46 8.78
C GLU A 52 -21.36 20.66 8.58
N GLN A 53 -20.55 19.59 8.65
CA GLN A 53 -19.13 19.64 8.30
C GLN A 53 -18.90 19.74 6.78
N SER A 54 -19.79 19.17 5.97
CA SER A 54 -19.74 19.23 4.51
C SER A 54 -20.19 20.59 3.97
N GLN A 55 -21.05 21.30 4.72
CA GLN A 55 -21.46 22.65 4.40
C GLN A 55 -20.23 23.56 4.46
N LYS A 56 -19.91 24.13 3.30
CA LYS A 56 -18.74 24.99 3.11
C LYS A 56 -18.95 26.29 3.87
N LYS A 57 -18.57 26.32 5.15
CA LYS A 57 -18.36 27.59 5.88
C LYS A 57 -17.38 28.42 5.08
N ALA A 58 -17.80 29.61 4.64
CA ALA A 58 -16.99 30.53 3.87
C ALA A 58 -15.70 30.84 4.65
N LYS A 59 -14.57 30.25 4.22
CA LYS A 59 -13.30 30.43 4.91
C LYS A 59 -12.76 31.81 4.57
N LYS A 60 -12.94 32.76 5.50
CA LYS A 60 -12.30 34.09 5.48
C LYS A 60 -10.78 33.88 5.30
N GLY A 61 -10.25 34.45 4.22
CA GLY A 61 -8.99 34.04 3.60
C GLY A 61 -7.75 34.38 4.43
N PHE A 62 -7.24 33.41 5.18
CA PHE A 62 -5.91 33.51 5.81
C PHE A 62 -4.76 33.15 4.84
N MET A 63 -5.05 32.54 3.69
CA MET A 63 -4.04 32.03 2.74
C MET A 63 -4.52 32.12 1.30
N THR A 64 -3.62 32.48 0.37
CA THR A 64 -3.92 32.39 -1.06
C THR A 64 -4.21 30.94 -1.45
N PRO A 65 -5.19 30.70 -2.35
CA PRO A 65 -5.60 29.36 -2.75
C PRO A 65 -4.43 28.56 -3.37
N GLU A 66 -3.50 29.23 -4.02
CA GLU A 66 -2.28 28.63 -4.59
C GLU A 66 -1.32 28.13 -3.51
N ARG A 67 -1.04 28.94 -2.48
CA ARG A 67 -0.17 28.53 -1.36
C ARG A 67 -0.76 27.35 -0.62
N LYS A 68 -2.09 27.30 -0.44
CA LYS A 68 -2.80 26.15 0.17
C LYS A 68 -2.70 24.88 -0.67
N LYS A 69 -2.78 24.98 -2.01
CA LYS A 69 -2.58 23.84 -2.92
C LYS A 69 -1.13 23.33 -2.84
N LYS A 70 -0.14 24.23 -2.89
CA LYS A 70 1.28 23.90 -2.77
C LYS A 70 1.58 23.21 -1.43
N LEU A 71 1.05 23.72 -0.33
CA LEU A 71 1.23 23.12 0.99
C LEU A 71 0.63 21.70 1.08
N ARG A 72 -0.59 21.49 0.58
CA ARG A 72 -1.20 20.14 0.54
C ARG A 72 -0.39 19.17 -0.30
N LEU A 73 0.20 19.63 -1.40
CA LEU A 73 1.08 18.82 -2.23
C LEU A 73 2.34 18.43 -1.45
N LEU A 74 2.99 19.39 -0.79
CA LEU A 74 4.18 19.13 0.03
C LEU A 74 3.89 18.17 1.18
N LEU A 75 2.75 18.32 1.86
CA LEU A 75 2.34 17.41 2.93
C LEU A 75 2.15 15.97 2.42
N ARG A 76 1.50 15.78 1.27
CA ARG A 76 1.36 14.44 0.67
C ARG A 76 2.69 13.86 0.20
N LYS A 77 3.57 14.69 -0.37
CA LYS A 77 4.92 14.27 -0.77
C LYS A 77 5.73 13.82 0.44
N LYS A 78 5.73 14.62 1.51
CA LYS A 78 6.38 14.27 2.78
C LYS A 78 5.80 13.00 3.38
N ALA A 79 4.48 12.87 3.43
CA ALA A 79 3.82 11.65 3.93
C ALA A 79 4.17 10.41 3.10
N ALA A 80 4.26 10.53 1.77
CA ALA A 80 4.65 9.42 0.91
C ALA A 80 6.13 9.04 1.09
N GLU A 81 7.01 10.02 1.25
CA GLU A 81 8.43 9.81 1.54
C GLU A 81 8.63 9.15 2.92
N GLU A 82 7.93 9.64 3.93
CA GLU A 82 7.97 9.10 5.29
C GLU A 82 7.43 7.67 5.35
N LEU A 83 6.33 7.38 4.63
CA LEU A 83 5.79 6.03 4.49
C LEU A 83 6.81 5.08 3.86
N LYS A 84 7.51 5.53 2.81
CA LYS A 84 8.56 4.72 2.15
C LYS A 84 9.75 4.49 3.09
N LYS A 85 10.19 5.53 3.81
CA LYS A 85 11.27 5.43 4.80
C LYS A 85 10.92 4.48 5.95
N GLU A 86 9.68 4.49 6.41
CA GLU A 86 9.19 3.56 7.43
C GLU A 86 9.18 2.12 6.91
N GLN A 87 8.73 1.88 5.68
CA GLN A 87 8.78 0.56 5.05
C GLN A 87 10.21 0.03 4.95
N GLU A 88 11.15 0.87 4.53
CA GLU A 88 12.58 0.52 4.47
C GLU A 88 13.15 0.22 5.87
N ARG A 89 12.82 1.02 6.89
CA ARG A 89 13.21 0.78 8.28
C ARG A 89 12.66 -0.56 8.79
N LYS A 90 11.37 -0.82 8.56
CA LYS A 90 10.70 -2.07 8.97
C LYS A 90 11.27 -3.28 8.24
N ALA A 91 11.61 -3.16 6.95
CA ALA A 91 12.26 -4.21 6.19
C ALA A 91 13.69 -4.50 6.69
N ALA A 92 14.45 -3.45 7.01
CA ALA A 92 15.79 -3.59 7.59
C ALA A 92 15.75 -4.22 8.99
N GLU A 93 14.81 -3.80 9.85
CA GLU A 93 14.58 -4.38 11.16
C GLU A 93 14.14 -5.85 11.05
N ARG A 94 13.24 -6.18 10.12
CA ARG A 94 12.87 -7.57 9.82
C ARG A 94 14.08 -8.42 9.45
N ARG A 95 14.98 -7.90 8.61
CA ARG A 95 16.24 -8.60 8.27
C ARG A 95 17.11 -8.82 9.50
N LYS A 96 17.35 -7.78 10.30
CA LYS A 96 18.12 -7.88 11.55
C LYS A 96 17.55 -8.92 12.52
N ILE A 97 16.23 -8.95 12.69
CA ILE A 97 15.57 -9.92 13.57
C ILE A 97 15.71 -11.34 13.02
N ILE A 98 15.59 -11.53 11.71
CA ILE A 98 15.81 -12.85 11.08
C ILE A 98 17.25 -13.30 11.29
N ASP A 99 18.22 -12.43 11.08
CA ASP A 99 19.64 -12.77 11.26
C ASP A 99 19.93 -13.14 12.73
N GLN A 100 19.38 -12.39 13.69
CA GLN A 100 19.50 -12.69 15.13
C GLN A 100 18.80 -14.01 15.52
N ARG A 101 17.59 -14.27 15.01
CA ARG A 101 16.83 -15.46 15.36
C ARG A 101 17.39 -16.71 14.69
N CYS A 102 17.65 -16.66 13.38
CA CYS A 102 18.12 -17.81 12.61
C CYS A 102 19.59 -18.14 12.89
N GLY A 103 20.41 -17.13 13.22
CA GLY A 103 21.83 -17.30 13.51
C GLY A 103 22.63 -17.70 12.26
N GLN A 104 23.84 -18.19 12.49
CA GLN A 104 24.68 -18.72 11.42
C GLN A 104 24.30 -20.17 11.08
N PRO A 105 24.45 -20.58 9.80
CA PRO A 105 24.25 -21.97 9.42
C PRO A 105 25.19 -22.87 10.23
N LYS A 106 24.66 -24.01 10.71
CA LYS A 106 25.49 -25.02 11.39
C LYS A 106 26.58 -25.51 10.45
N ASN A 107 27.82 -25.60 10.96
CA ASN A 107 28.95 -26.07 10.19
C ASN A 107 28.81 -27.58 9.91
N LEU A 108 28.90 -27.96 8.64
CA LEU A 108 28.79 -29.34 8.17
C LEU A 108 30.16 -29.93 7.75
N ASP A 109 31.19 -29.09 7.62
CA ASP A 109 32.50 -29.51 7.17
C ASP A 109 33.20 -30.32 8.26
N GLY A 110 33.51 -31.59 7.94
CA GLY A 110 34.14 -32.53 8.88
C GLY A 110 33.21 -33.11 9.96
N ALA A 111 31.88 -32.98 9.80
CA ALA A 111 30.92 -33.56 10.74
C ALA A 111 30.83 -35.10 10.58
N ASN A 112 30.90 -35.82 11.69
CA ASN A 112 30.70 -37.27 11.73
C ASN A 112 29.20 -37.63 11.56
N GLU A 113 28.87 -38.85 11.16
CA GLU A 113 27.48 -39.26 10.87
C GLU A 113 26.52 -39.02 12.04
N ASP A 114 26.95 -39.33 13.27
CA ASP A 114 26.15 -39.11 14.47
C ASP A 114 25.85 -37.62 14.72
N LYS A 115 26.84 -36.75 14.47
CA LYS A 115 26.67 -35.29 14.59
C LYS A 115 25.69 -34.77 13.55
N LEU A 116 25.71 -35.30 12.33
CA LEU A 116 24.75 -34.94 11.29
C LEU A 116 23.33 -35.34 11.69
N ARG A 117 23.14 -36.56 12.24
CA ARG A 117 21.84 -37.03 12.74
C ARG A 117 21.30 -36.15 13.87
N GLU A 118 22.15 -35.75 14.82
CA GLU A 118 21.78 -34.83 15.90
C GLU A 118 21.36 -33.45 15.36
N ILE A 119 22.11 -32.91 14.39
CA ILE A 119 21.80 -31.64 13.74
C ILE A 119 20.42 -31.68 13.06
N CYS A 120 20.12 -32.76 12.33
CA CYS A 120 18.82 -32.94 11.68
C CYS A 120 17.67 -32.99 12.69
N LYS A 121 17.82 -33.74 13.78
CA LYS A 121 16.79 -33.82 14.85
C LYS A 121 16.54 -32.46 15.49
N ALA A 122 17.60 -31.73 15.83
CA ALA A 122 17.49 -30.40 16.42
C ALA A 122 16.80 -29.38 15.48
N TYR A 123 17.06 -29.44 14.17
CA TYR A 123 16.35 -28.60 13.21
C TYR A 123 14.87 -28.99 13.08
N HIS A 124 14.55 -30.29 13.11
CA HIS A 124 13.17 -30.77 13.05
C HIS A 124 12.36 -30.30 14.26
N GLU A 125 12.89 -30.44 15.48
CA GLU A 125 12.25 -29.93 16.70
C GLU A 125 12.04 -28.42 16.66
N ARG A 126 13.04 -27.68 16.19
CA ARG A 126 12.95 -26.23 16.03
C ARG A 126 11.87 -25.84 15.01
N LEU A 127 11.79 -26.53 13.88
CA LEU A 127 10.76 -26.29 12.87
C LEU A 127 9.36 -26.53 13.43
N PHE A 128 9.16 -27.63 14.16
CA PHE A 128 7.89 -27.94 14.81
C PHE A 128 7.44 -26.82 15.76
N LEU A 129 8.33 -26.34 16.64
CA LEU A 129 8.04 -25.24 17.55
C LEU A 129 7.75 -23.93 16.81
N CYS A 130 8.53 -23.60 15.78
CA CYS A 130 8.30 -22.40 14.97
C CYS A 130 6.95 -22.45 14.25
N GLU A 131 6.53 -23.61 13.73
CA GLU A 131 5.24 -23.78 13.06
C GLU A 131 4.08 -23.62 14.06
N SER A 132 4.19 -24.20 15.25
CA SER A 132 3.20 -23.99 16.33
C SER A 132 3.05 -22.50 16.68
N GLN A 133 4.16 -21.81 16.89
CA GLN A 133 4.13 -20.37 17.20
C GLN A 133 3.58 -19.53 16.05
N LYS A 134 3.89 -19.92 14.79
CA LYS A 134 3.34 -19.27 13.61
C LYS A 134 1.82 -19.40 13.57
N TRP A 135 1.30 -20.59 13.84
CA TRP A 135 -0.13 -20.86 13.85
C TRP A 135 -0.87 -19.98 14.87
N ASP A 136 -0.36 -19.89 16.09
CA ASP A 136 -0.97 -19.05 17.14
C ASP A 136 -1.03 -17.57 16.71
N LEU A 137 0.08 -17.04 16.17
CA LEU A 137 0.14 -15.68 15.66
C LEU A 137 -0.81 -15.44 14.48
N GLU A 138 -0.88 -16.37 13.54
CA GLU A 138 -1.79 -16.28 12.39
C GLU A 138 -3.26 -16.32 12.82
N TYR A 139 -3.59 -17.14 13.80
CA TYR A 139 -4.93 -17.20 14.37
C TYR A 139 -5.31 -15.86 15.04
N GLU A 140 -4.40 -15.29 15.83
CA GLU A 140 -4.62 -13.98 16.45
C GLU A 140 -4.82 -12.87 15.43
N VAL A 141 -3.97 -12.82 14.38
CA VAL A 141 -4.10 -11.83 13.29
C VAL A 141 -5.45 -12.00 12.60
N ARG A 142 -5.85 -13.22 12.27
CA ARG A 142 -7.14 -13.50 11.63
C ARG A 142 -8.32 -13.05 12.50
N ARG A 143 -8.27 -13.28 13.81
CA ARG A 143 -9.29 -12.79 14.75
C ARG A 143 -9.37 -11.26 14.75
N ARG A 144 -8.22 -10.57 14.75
CA ARG A 144 -8.19 -9.10 14.69
C ARG A 144 -8.69 -8.57 13.35
N ASP A 145 -8.42 -9.26 12.24
CA ASP A 145 -8.95 -8.89 10.93
C ASP A 145 -10.49 -8.98 10.89
N TYR A 146 -11.07 -10.02 11.51
CA TYR A 146 -12.53 -10.12 11.65
C TYR A 146 -13.10 -8.97 12.50
N GLU A 147 -12.48 -8.67 13.63
CA GLU A 147 -12.90 -7.56 14.51
C GLU A 147 -12.81 -6.21 13.78
N ILE A 148 -11.74 -5.96 13.02
CA ILE A 148 -11.59 -4.75 12.20
C ILE A 148 -12.68 -4.69 11.12
N ASN A 149 -13.01 -5.81 10.48
CA ASN A 149 -14.07 -5.86 9.48
C ASN A 149 -15.44 -5.56 10.11
N GLU A 150 -15.73 -6.13 11.28
CA GLU A 150 -16.96 -5.87 12.01
C GLU A 150 -17.08 -4.40 12.41
N LEU A 151 -16.03 -3.82 13.00
CA LEU A 151 -15.99 -2.41 13.36
C LEU A 151 -16.14 -1.51 12.12
N ASN A 152 -15.53 -1.87 10.99
CA ASN A 152 -15.71 -1.14 9.73
C ASN A 152 -17.17 -1.18 9.24
N ILE A 153 -17.85 -2.31 9.33
CA ILE A 153 -19.27 -2.43 8.99
C ILE A 153 -20.09 -1.53 9.91
N GLN A 154 -19.88 -1.62 11.23
CA GLN A 154 -20.60 -0.80 12.22
C GLN A 154 -20.41 0.72 11.96
N VAL A 155 -19.17 1.16 11.70
CA VAL A 155 -18.87 2.57 11.36
C VAL A 155 -19.56 3.00 10.06
N ASN A 156 -19.59 2.13 9.04
CA ASN A 156 -20.25 2.42 7.78
C ASN A 156 -21.78 2.49 7.91
N ASP A 157 -22.38 1.63 8.72
CA ASP A 157 -23.81 1.65 8.99
C ASP A 157 -24.23 2.90 9.77
N LEU A 158 -23.42 3.34 10.74
CA LEU A 158 -23.61 4.60 11.47
C LEU A 158 -23.47 5.82 10.55
N ARG A 159 -22.46 5.81 9.68
CA ARG A 159 -22.21 6.88 8.70
C ARG A 159 -23.26 6.91 7.57
N GLY A 160 -23.93 5.78 7.34
CA GLY A 160 -24.85 5.54 6.25
C GLY A 160 -24.13 5.08 4.99
N LYS A 161 -24.51 3.89 4.49
CA LYS A 161 -24.02 3.27 3.24
C LYS A 161 -24.06 4.20 2.02
N PHE A 162 -24.91 5.22 2.04
CA PHE A 162 -25.14 6.14 0.93
C PHE A 162 -25.06 7.60 1.39
N ILE A 163 -23.86 8.09 1.71
CA ILE A 163 -23.61 9.53 1.64
C ILE A 163 -23.76 9.89 0.16
N LYS A 164 -24.88 10.52 -0.22
CA LYS A 164 -25.16 10.93 -1.60
C LYS A 164 -23.96 11.75 -2.11
N PRO A 165 -23.11 11.20 -2.99
CA PRO A 165 -21.97 11.95 -3.49
C PRO A 165 -22.55 13.14 -4.24
N THR A 166 -22.09 14.36 -3.92
CA THR A 166 -22.53 15.54 -4.67
C THR A 166 -22.13 15.34 -6.13
N LEU A 167 -23.10 15.11 -7.01
CA LEU A 167 -22.85 14.88 -8.44
C LEU A 167 -22.19 16.14 -9.01
N LYS A 168 -20.90 16.07 -9.29
CA LYS A 168 -20.20 17.13 -10.01
C LYS A 168 -20.40 16.86 -11.51
N LYS A 169 -20.70 17.92 -12.27
CA LYS A 169 -20.68 17.84 -13.73
C LYS A 169 -19.23 17.59 -14.17
N VAL A 170 -18.90 16.33 -14.44
CA VAL A 170 -17.60 15.94 -14.99
C VAL A 170 -17.80 15.75 -16.48
N SER A 171 -17.17 16.61 -17.30
CA SER A 171 -17.12 16.42 -18.74
C SER A 171 -16.32 15.14 -19.05
N LYS A 172 -16.88 14.23 -19.85
CA LYS A 172 -16.27 12.94 -20.24
C LYS A 172 -14.88 13.12 -20.88
N TYR A 173 -14.60 14.27 -21.47
CA TYR A 173 -13.37 14.54 -22.22
C TYR A 173 -12.41 15.52 -21.55
N GLU A 174 -12.82 16.26 -20.51
CA GLU A 174 -11.99 17.29 -19.88
C GLU A 174 -10.71 16.71 -19.26
N ASN A 175 -10.80 15.53 -18.64
CA ASN A 175 -9.62 14.83 -18.10
C ASN A 175 -8.71 14.23 -19.20
N LYS A 176 -9.25 13.93 -20.39
CA LYS A 176 -8.45 13.48 -21.55
C LYS A 176 -7.77 14.68 -22.24
N PHE A 177 -8.48 15.79 -22.38
CA PHE A 177 -7.98 17.03 -22.97
C PHE A 177 -6.89 17.68 -22.09
N ALA A 178 -7.06 17.69 -20.77
CA ALA A 178 -6.03 18.17 -19.84
C ALA A 178 -4.73 17.32 -19.88
N LYS A 179 -4.83 16.01 -20.17
CA LYS A 179 -3.65 15.15 -20.39
C LYS A 179 -2.95 15.44 -21.72
N LEU A 180 -3.73 15.68 -22.78
CA LEU A 180 -3.21 16.10 -24.09
C LEU A 180 -2.54 17.48 -24.01
N GLN A 181 -3.14 18.44 -23.32
CA GLN A 181 -2.55 19.77 -23.12
C GLN A 181 -1.30 19.75 -22.25
N LYS A 182 -1.22 18.91 -21.22
CA LYS A 182 0.02 18.75 -20.42
C LYS A 182 1.15 18.14 -21.23
N LYS A 183 0.88 17.08 -22.00
CA LYS A 183 1.88 16.49 -22.90
C LYS A 183 2.30 17.45 -24.01
N ALA A 184 1.35 18.22 -24.57
CA ALA A 184 1.65 19.24 -25.55
C ALA A 184 2.44 20.41 -24.95
N ALA A 185 2.14 20.85 -23.71
CA ALA A 185 2.88 21.90 -23.03
C ALA A 185 4.29 21.45 -22.62
N GLU A 186 4.46 20.21 -22.14
CA GLU A 186 5.78 19.61 -21.88
C GLU A 186 6.60 19.46 -23.16
N PHE A 187 5.97 19.06 -24.27
CA PHE A 187 6.63 18.94 -25.57
C PHE A 187 7.01 20.31 -26.16
N ASN A 188 6.12 21.31 -26.07
CA ASN A 188 6.38 22.65 -26.62
C ASN A 188 7.40 23.43 -25.79
N PHE A 189 7.33 23.42 -24.45
CA PHE A 189 8.29 24.17 -23.64
C PHE A 189 9.71 23.59 -23.66
N ARG A 190 9.86 22.25 -23.73
CA ARG A 190 11.19 21.62 -23.70
C ARG A 190 11.87 21.61 -25.08
N ASN A 191 11.12 21.45 -26.17
CA ASN A 191 11.71 21.45 -27.51
C ASN A 191 11.91 22.85 -28.11
N GLN A 192 11.18 23.88 -27.69
CA GLN A 192 11.35 25.25 -28.23
C GLN A 192 12.35 26.12 -27.44
N LEU A 193 12.78 25.68 -26.25
CA LEU A 193 13.87 26.35 -25.55
C LEU A 193 15.22 25.89 -26.14
N LYS A 194 15.84 26.74 -26.97
CA LYS A 194 17.27 26.63 -27.24
C LYS A 194 18.01 26.82 -25.91
N THR A 195 18.44 25.73 -25.27
CA THR A 195 19.38 25.82 -24.16
C THR A 195 20.66 26.45 -24.71
N VAL A 196 20.93 27.69 -24.34
CA VAL A 196 22.18 28.36 -24.69
C VAL A 196 23.29 27.63 -23.94
N LYS A 197 24.07 26.80 -24.66
CA LYS A 197 25.33 26.24 -24.17
C LYS A 197 26.36 27.37 -24.08
N LYS A 198 26.18 28.29 -23.15
CA LYS A 198 27.25 29.20 -22.71
C LYS A 198 28.07 28.42 -21.69
N LYS A 199 29.29 28.03 -22.08
CA LYS A 199 30.29 27.38 -21.21
C LYS A 199 30.84 28.30 -20.11
N GLU A 200 30.33 29.51 -19.95
CA GLU A 200 30.81 30.51 -18.98
C GLU A 200 30.09 30.48 -17.61
N PHE A 201 29.06 29.66 -17.43
CA PHE A 201 28.31 29.57 -16.16
C PHE A 201 28.35 28.18 -15.51
N GLU A 202 29.14 27.24 -16.04
CA GLU A 202 29.46 26.00 -15.35
C GLU A 202 30.61 26.32 -14.38
N LEU A 203 30.31 26.29 -13.08
CA LEU A 203 31.26 26.54 -12.01
C LEU A 203 32.38 25.49 -12.14
N GLU A 204 33.55 25.93 -12.61
CA GLU A 204 34.76 25.13 -12.72
C GLU A 204 35.27 24.90 -11.29
N ASP A 205 34.72 23.88 -10.63
CA ASP A 205 35.13 23.42 -9.30
C ASP A 205 36.52 22.78 -9.41
N ASP A 206 37.45 23.30 -8.61
CA ASP A 206 38.87 23.01 -8.52
C ASP A 206 39.26 21.52 -8.68
N LYS A 207 39.85 21.19 -9.83
CA LYS A 207 40.97 20.24 -9.94
C LYS A 207 41.93 20.64 -11.06
N GLU A 208 42.79 21.60 -10.77
CA GLU A 208 44.10 21.67 -11.41
C GLU A 208 44.79 20.29 -11.32
N LYS A 209 45.16 19.70 -12.46
CA LYS A 209 46.58 19.50 -12.80
C LYS A 209 46.77 18.76 -14.13
N THR A 210 47.65 19.40 -14.92
CA THR A 210 48.59 18.82 -15.88
C THR A 210 48.06 18.22 -17.18
N THR A 211 47.83 19.07 -18.17
CA THR A 211 48.37 18.85 -19.52
C THR A 211 48.67 20.19 -20.16
N LYS A 212 49.93 20.44 -20.50
CA LYS A 212 50.37 21.65 -21.21
C LYS A 212 49.58 21.80 -22.52
N PRO A 213 49.09 23.00 -22.87
CA PRO A 213 48.29 23.21 -24.08
C PRO A 213 49.15 23.03 -25.35
N GLY A 214 48.56 22.40 -26.38
CA GLY A 214 49.23 21.91 -27.59
C GLY A 214 49.84 22.94 -28.54
N TRP A 215 49.94 24.22 -28.15
CA TRP A 215 50.73 25.22 -28.87
C TRP A 215 52.20 25.28 -28.38
N ALA A 216 52.51 24.61 -27.26
CA ALA A 216 53.85 24.55 -26.67
C ALA A 216 54.75 23.43 -27.26
N ALA A 217 54.36 22.81 -28.37
CA ALA A 217 55.16 21.79 -29.05
C ALA A 217 55.38 22.16 -30.54
N GLY A 218 56.51 22.79 -30.83
CA GLY A 218 57.16 22.75 -32.15
C GLY A 218 56.77 23.85 -33.15
N GLY A 219 57.69 24.81 -33.32
CA GLY A 219 57.73 25.73 -34.46
C GLY A 219 58.22 25.07 -35.78
N PRO A 220 58.59 25.88 -36.78
CA PRO A 220 58.11 25.80 -38.16
C PRO A 220 58.87 24.82 -39.06
N GLY A 221 58.16 24.20 -40.02
CA GLY A 221 58.75 23.59 -41.21
C GLY A 221 58.66 22.06 -41.30
N ALA A 222 57.54 21.55 -41.82
CA ALA A 222 57.49 20.26 -42.51
C ALA A 222 56.52 20.40 -43.69
N ALA A 223 57.08 20.82 -44.81
CA ALA A 223 56.39 20.90 -46.09
C ALA A 223 56.45 19.55 -46.83
N LYS A 224 55.44 19.36 -47.68
CA LYS A 224 55.36 18.55 -48.92
C LYS A 224 54.85 17.09 -48.87
N LYS A 225 53.65 16.98 -49.47
CA LYS A 225 53.24 16.17 -50.65
C LYS A 225 53.44 14.65 -50.64
N ALA A 226 52.33 13.93 -50.84
CA ALA A 226 52.18 13.02 -51.98
C ALA A 226 50.67 12.83 -52.32
N GLU A 227 50.33 13.05 -53.59
CA GLU A 227 49.06 12.71 -54.26
C GLU A 227 48.95 11.21 -54.54
N GLY A 228 47.72 10.74 -54.80
CA GLY A 228 47.46 9.38 -55.31
C GLY A 228 45.97 9.09 -55.49
N GLU A 229 45.41 9.60 -56.58
CA GLU A 229 44.07 9.36 -57.12
C GLU A 229 44.00 7.99 -57.82
N ALA A 230 42.90 7.23 -57.61
CA ALA A 230 42.37 6.26 -58.58
C ALA A 230 40.93 5.85 -58.18
N THR A 231 39.95 6.42 -58.88
CA THR A 231 38.68 5.75 -59.26
C THR A 231 38.99 4.99 -60.57
N ALA A 232 38.47 3.83 -60.93
CA ALA A 232 37.10 3.35 -61.07
C ALA A 232 37.19 1.86 -61.52
N GLU A 233 36.10 1.09 -61.44
CA GLU A 233 35.53 0.33 -62.58
C GLU A 233 34.33 -0.52 -62.11
N GLU A 234 33.20 -0.33 -62.78
CA GLU A 234 32.01 -1.18 -62.79
C GLU A 234 31.96 -1.81 -64.19
N ALA A 235 32.15 -3.13 -64.26
CA ALA A 235 31.66 -4.07 -65.29
C ALA A 235 32.01 -5.51 -64.88
#